data_AF-A0A228K588-F1
#
_entry.id   AF-A0A228K588-F1
#
_cell.length_a   1.000
_cell.length_b   1.000
_cell.length_c   1.000
_cell.angle_alpha   90.00
_cell.angle_beta   90.00
_cell.angle_gamma   90.00
#
_symmetry.space_group_name_H-M   'P 1'
#
loop_
_entity.id
_entity.type
_entity.pdbx_description
1 polymer ?
#
loop_
_entity_poly.entity_id
_entity_poly.type
_entity_poly.pdbx_seq_one_letter_code
_entity_poly.pdbx_strand_id
1 'polypeptide(L)'
;MNRYATEPAPHDAALRAAIAAAADTLSFDAPPDSPERQRTLGRFVSALADRLALGFPQSAAALRALAHSPATTGHPAPPASPQPERQQ
;
A
#
# COMPACT_ATOMS: atom_id res chain seq x y z
N MET A 1 -27.05 12.31 26.79
CA MET A 1 -25.77 11.89 26.18
C MET A 1 -26.08 11.19 24.86
N ASN A 2 -26.36 11.94 23.78
CA ASN A 2 -26.75 11.34 22.50
C ASN A 2 -25.49 10.91 21.72
N ARG A 3 -25.27 9.60 21.64
CA ARG A 3 -24.29 9.00 20.73
C ARG A 3 -24.90 9.04 19.33
N TYR A 4 -24.62 10.09 18.57
CA TYR A 4 -24.80 10.05 17.13
C TYR A 4 -23.80 9.04 16.58
N ALA A 5 -24.24 7.79 16.42
CA ALA A 5 -23.59 6.87 15.51
C ALA A 5 -23.81 7.46 14.12
N THR A 6 -22.91 8.33 13.68
CA THR A 6 -22.86 8.79 12.30
C THR A 6 -22.65 7.55 11.46
N GLU A 7 -23.71 7.05 10.83
CA GLU A 7 -23.57 5.99 9.84
C GLU A 7 -22.50 6.46 8.84
N PRO A 8 -21.50 5.61 8.55
CA PRO A 8 -20.43 6.00 7.66
C PRO A 8 -21.06 6.42 6.34
N ALA A 9 -20.69 7.62 5.87
CA ALA A 9 -21.17 8.10 4.58
C ALA A 9 -20.96 7.00 3.53
N PRO A 10 -21.88 6.82 2.57
CA PRO A 10 -21.80 5.74 1.58
C PRO A 10 -20.45 5.74 0.83
N HIS A 11 -19.84 6.91 0.68
CA HIS A 11 -18.49 7.09 0.17
C HIS A 11 -17.40 6.42 1.02
N ASP A 12 -17.48 6.58 2.35
CA ASP A 12 -16.56 5.97 3.32
C ASP A 12 -16.71 4.44 3.35
N ALA A 13 -17.94 3.94 3.21
CA ALA A 13 -18.22 2.52 3.09
C ALA A 13 -17.63 1.92 1.80
N ALA A 14 -17.78 2.60 0.67
CA ALA A 14 -17.19 2.18 -0.60
C ALA A 14 -15.66 2.19 -0.57
N LEU A 15 -15.05 3.21 0.06
CA LEU A 15 -13.61 3.29 0.27
C LEU A 15 -13.11 2.14 1.15
N ARG A 16 -13.78 1.90 2.29
CA ARG A 16 -13.45 0.77 3.20
C ARG A 16 -13.55 -0.57 2.48
N ALA A 17 -14.57 -0.77 1.66
CA ALA A 17 -14.75 -1.99 0.88
C ALA A 17 -13.62 -2.17 -0.16
N ALA A 18 -13.21 -1.11 -0.85
CA ALA A 18 -12.10 -1.16 -1.79
C ALA A 18 -10.77 -1.52 -1.09
N ILE A 19 -10.52 -0.97 0.10
CA ILE A 19 -9.34 -1.29 0.92
C ILE A 19 -9.36 -2.76 1.35
N ALA A 20 -10.47 -3.22 1.92
CA ALA A 20 -10.61 -4.60 2.38
C ALA A 20 -10.42 -5.60 1.23
N ALA A 21 -11.05 -5.32 0.08
CA ALA A 21 -10.97 -6.20 -1.08
C ALA A 21 -9.59 -6.17 -1.77
N ALA A 22 -8.80 -5.10 -1.63
CA ALA A 22 -7.40 -5.10 -2.05
C ALA A 22 -6.52 -5.87 -1.05
N ALA A 23 -6.78 -5.74 0.25
CA ALA A 23 -6.02 -6.43 1.30
C ALA A 23 -6.23 -7.95 1.24
N ASP A 24 -7.45 -8.41 0.93
CA ASP A 24 -7.81 -9.83 0.79
C ASP A 24 -6.97 -10.57 -0.27
N THR A 25 -6.47 -9.85 -1.27
CA THR A 25 -5.63 -10.44 -2.33
C THR A 25 -4.19 -10.72 -1.92
N LEU A 26 -3.76 -10.27 -0.73
CA LEU A 26 -2.37 -10.29 -0.30
C LEU A 26 -2.20 -10.84 1.11
N SER A 27 -1.11 -11.59 1.33
CA SER A 27 -0.70 -12.02 2.65
C SER A 27 0.35 -11.06 3.22
N PHE A 28 0.04 -10.46 4.37
CA PHE A 28 0.93 -9.58 5.13
C PHE A 28 1.62 -10.31 6.30
N ASP A 29 1.76 -11.64 6.20
CA ASP A 29 2.34 -12.50 7.25
C ASP A 29 3.80 -12.17 7.57
N ALA A 30 4.53 -11.58 6.61
CA ALA A 30 5.91 -11.19 6.79
C ALA A 30 6.07 -10.07 7.84
N PRO A 31 7.16 -10.08 8.64
CA PRO A 31 7.40 -9.07 9.66
C PRO A 31 7.45 -7.65 9.08
N PRO A 32 7.06 -6.62 9.87
CA PRO A 32 6.85 -5.25 9.38
C PRO A 32 8.09 -4.65 8.69
N ASP A 33 9.29 -4.94 9.21
CA ASP A 33 10.57 -4.42 8.69
C ASP A 33 11.19 -5.29 7.59
N SER A 34 10.49 -6.32 7.11
CA SER A 34 11.04 -7.22 6.10
C SER A 34 10.92 -6.64 4.69
N PRO A 35 11.89 -6.90 3.81
CA PRO A 35 11.81 -6.50 2.40
C PRO A 35 10.63 -7.17 1.68
N GLU A 36 10.20 -8.36 2.13
CA GLU A 36 9.00 -9.02 1.64
C GLU A 36 7.75 -8.21 1.98
N ARG A 37 7.63 -7.68 3.20
CA ARG A 37 6.54 -6.81 3.60
C ARG A 37 6.52 -5.52 2.78
N GLN A 38 7.67 -4.92 2.49
CA GLN A 38 7.77 -3.74 1.63
C GLN A 38 7.29 -4.05 0.19
N ARG A 39 7.65 -5.20 -0.37
CA ARG A 39 7.13 -5.63 -1.68
C ARG A 39 5.62 -5.87 -1.65
N THR A 40 5.11 -6.51 -0.61
CA THR A 40 3.66 -6.74 -0.45
C THR A 40 2.91 -5.42 -0.34
N LEU A 41 3.45 -4.42 0.37
CA LEU A 41 2.87 -3.07 0.42
C LEU A 41 2.86 -2.38 -0.94
N GLY A 42 3.93 -2.51 -1.73
CA GLY A 42 3.95 -2.03 -3.12
C GLY A 42 2.85 -2.65 -3.97
N ARG A 43 2.69 -3.98 -3.90
CA ARG A 43 1.60 -4.71 -4.60
C ARG A 43 0.22 -4.29 -4.11
N PHE A 44 0.07 -4.04 -2.81
CA PHE A 44 -1.18 -3.58 -2.22
C PHE A 44 -1.60 -2.23 -2.79
N VAL A 45 -0.67 -1.27 -2.90
CA VAL A 45 -0.97 0.04 -3.47
C VAL A 45 -1.41 -0.09 -4.94
N SER A 46 -0.79 -0.97 -5.73
CA SER A 46 -1.22 -1.24 -7.10
C SER A 46 -2.62 -1.85 -7.18
N ALA A 47 -2.90 -2.87 -6.35
CA ALA A 47 -4.22 -3.51 -6.29
C ALA A 47 -5.32 -2.56 -5.80
N LEU A 48 -5.00 -1.69 -4.83
CA LEU A 48 -5.90 -0.66 -4.34
C LEU A 48 -6.21 0.39 -5.43
N ALA A 49 -5.21 0.83 -6.18
CA ALA A 49 -5.41 1.79 -7.28
C ALA A 49 -6.31 1.21 -8.38
N ASP A 50 -6.18 -0.09 -8.69
CA ASP A 50 -7.08 -0.78 -9.62
C ASP A 50 -8.52 -0.76 -9.13
N ARG A 51 -8.74 -1.14 -7.86
CA ARG A 51 -10.07 -1.18 -7.25
C ARG A 51 -10.70 0.21 -7.10
N LEU A 52 -9.91 1.20 -6.74
CA LEU A 52 -10.36 2.59 -6.67
C LEU A 52 -10.71 3.16 -8.04
N ALA A 53 -10.16 2.66 -9.16
CA ALA A 53 -10.50 3.18 -10.48
C ALA A 53 -11.99 3.03 -10.82
N LEU A 54 -12.70 2.10 -10.16
CA LEU A 54 -14.13 1.84 -10.36
C LEU A 54 -15.06 2.90 -9.72
N GLY A 55 -14.61 3.59 -8.67
CA GLY A 55 -15.45 4.54 -7.93
C GLY A 55 -14.77 5.85 -7.52
N PHE A 56 -13.45 5.91 -7.62
CA PHE A 56 -12.57 6.99 -7.15
C PHE A 56 -11.42 7.21 -8.15
N PRO A 57 -11.71 7.59 -9.41
CA PRO A 57 -10.71 7.63 -10.47
C PRO A 57 -9.56 8.61 -10.20
N GLN A 58 -9.83 9.73 -9.51
CA GLN A 58 -8.81 10.71 -9.12
C GLN A 58 -7.85 10.14 -8.06
N SER A 59 -8.37 9.45 -7.04
CA SER A 59 -7.56 8.78 -6.02
C SER A 59 -6.73 7.66 -6.63
N ALA A 60 -7.32 6.88 -7.55
CA ALA A 60 -6.60 5.85 -8.30
C ALA A 60 -5.45 6.42 -9.14
N ALA A 61 -5.68 7.55 -9.82
CA ALA A 61 -4.63 8.23 -10.58
C ALA A 61 -3.49 8.72 -9.69
N ALA A 62 -3.81 9.28 -8.50
CA ALA A 62 -2.80 9.70 -7.53
C ALA A 62 -1.96 8.52 -7.01
N LEU A 63 -2.59 7.39 -6.66
CA LEU A 63 -1.86 6.18 -6.23
C LEU A 63 -0.99 5.61 -7.35
N ARG A 64 -1.47 5.60 -8.60
CA ARG A 64 -0.67 5.20 -9.75
C ARG A 64 0.51 6.16 -9.95
N ALA A 65 0.31 7.47 -9.85
CA ALA A 65 1.40 8.44 -9.96
C ALA A 65 2.47 8.21 -8.88
N LEU A 66 2.09 7.85 -7.66
CA LEU A 66 3.05 7.47 -6.60
C LEU A 66 3.83 6.20 -6.93
N ALA A 67 3.15 5.16 -7.44
CA ALA A 67 3.80 3.89 -7.80
C ALA A 67 4.75 4.03 -9.00
N HIS A 68 4.48 4.96 -9.92
CA HIS A 68 5.33 5.27 -11.07
C HIS A 68 6.30 6.43 -10.80
N SER A 69 6.26 7.02 -9.60
CA SER A 69 7.17 8.10 -9.24
C SER A 69 8.59 7.52 -9.14
N PRO A 70 9.60 8.16 -9.78
CA PRO A 70 10.98 7.73 -9.60
C PRO A 70 11.33 7.76 -8.10
N ALA A 71 12.08 6.76 -7.65
CA ALA A 71 12.48 6.64 -6.25
C ALA A 71 13.02 7.99 -5.77
N THR A 72 12.42 8.55 -4.72
CA THR A 72 12.84 9.84 -4.17
C THR A 72 14.29 9.69 -3.71
N THR A 73 15.21 10.33 -4.43
CA THR A 73 16.64 10.37 -4.15
C THR A 73 16.85 10.98 -2.76
N GLY A 74 16.82 10.17 -1.71
CA GLY A 74 16.87 10.66 -0.33
C GLY A 74 16.23 9.76 0.72
N HIS A 75 15.44 8.75 0.34
CA HIS A 75 15.05 7.71 1.31
C HIS A 75 16.16 6.65 1.37
N PRO A 76 16.84 6.44 2.51
CA PRO A 76 17.80 5.37 2.63
C PRO A 76 17.03 4.05 2.55
N ALA A 77 17.04 3.42 1.38
CA ALA A 77 16.84 1.98 1.31
C ALA A 77 17.91 1.39 2.25
N PRO A 78 17.55 0.50 3.20
CA PRO A 78 18.56 -0.18 4.00
C PRO A 78 19.57 -0.82 3.04
N PRO A 79 20.88 -0.60 3.22
CA PRO A 79 21.87 -1.18 2.33
C PRO A 79 21.63 -2.69 2.30
N ALA A 80 21.45 -3.24 1.10
CA ALA A 80 21.51 -4.68 0.88
C ALA A 80 22.79 -5.16 1.57
N SER A 81 22.64 -6.11 2.49
CA SER A 81 23.70 -6.58 3.37
C SER A 81 25.00 -6.80 2.58
N PRO A 82 26.15 -6.29 3.04
CA PRO A 82 27.41 -6.51 2.35
C PRO A 82 27.67 -8.01 2.27
N GLN A 83 27.77 -8.50 1.03
CA GLN A 83 28.23 -9.84 0.71
C GLN A 83 29.55 -10.10 1.45
N PRO A 84 29.70 -11.21 2.21
CA PRO A 84 30.93 -11.46 2.94
C PRO A 84 32.07 -11.59 1.94
N GLU A 85 33.03 -10.68 2.03
CA GLU A 85 34.28 -10.75 1.28
C GLU A 85 34.93 -12.10 1.57
N ARG A 86 34.98 -12.94 0.55
CA ARG A 86 35.82 -14.12 0.50
C ARG A 86 37.28 -13.67 0.52
N GLN A 87 37.84 -13.52 1.72
CA GLN A 87 39.28 -13.48 1.92
C GLN A 87 39.86 -14.82 1.44
N GLN A 88 40.65 -14.81 0.37
CA GLN A 88 41.73 -15.76 0.11
C GLN A 88 42.92 -14.98 -0.45
#